data_AF-A0A0B7KIU0-F1
#
_entry.id   AF-A0A0B7KIU0-F1
#
_cell.length_a   1.000
_cell.length_b   1.000
_cell.length_c   1.000
_cell.angle_alpha   90.00
_cell.angle_beta   90.00
_cell.angle_gamma   90.00
#
_symmetry.space_group_name_H-M   'P 1'
#
loop_
_entity.id
_entity.type
_entity.pdbx_description
1 polymer ?
#
loop_
_entity_poly.entity_id
_entity_poly.type
_entity_poly.pdbx_seq_one_letter_code
_entity_poly.pdbx_strand_id
1 'polypeptide(L)'
;MPRVYGARWILCFPLETDADYHELYEKLRIGLAHTIRSIPWIAGVIGPEEGSEISNNRIQIVESISGLSFCYRDLTDVLPPYEDLKTNGFPLSRLSTDELGPIGVMAEPPQPVMKAQANFVKGGLLLSVGIHHASQQSAFDNRSPQFEA
;
A
#
# COMPACT_ATOMS: atom_id res chain seq x y z
N MET A 1 -11.91 12.02 -12.67
CA MET A 1 -11.36 12.14 -11.30
C MET A 1 -10.00 11.46 -11.23
N PRO A 2 -9.06 11.94 -10.38
CA PRO A 2 -7.67 11.45 -10.40
C PRO A 2 -7.62 9.99 -9.94
N ARG A 3 -7.20 9.10 -10.85
CA ARG A 3 -6.94 7.69 -10.60
C ARG A 3 -5.54 7.51 -9.99
N VAL A 4 -5.26 8.30 -8.95
CA VAL A 4 -3.90 8.53 -8.46
C VAL A 4 -3.78 8.00 -7.04
N TYR A 5 -2.76 7.16 -6.84
CA TYR A 5 -2.29 6.80 -5.51
C TYR A 5 -1.45 7.94 -4.98
N GLY A 6 -1.88 8.45 -3.82
CA GLY A 6 -1.46 9.76 -3.39
C GLY A 6 -0.30 9.83 -2.44
N ALA A 7 -0.34 8.92 -1.47
CA ALA A 7 0.82 8.61 -0.67
C ALA A 7 1.37 7.28 -1.18
N ARG A 8 2.60 7.34 -1.70
CA ARG A 8 3.47 6.18 -1.84
C ARG A 8 4.58 6.34 -0.84
N TRP A 9 4.59 5.49 0.18
CA TRP A 9 5.64 5.49 1.19
C TRP A 9 6.56 4.30 0.97
N ILE A 10 7.86 4.52 1.16
CA ILE A 10 8.87 3.47 1.20
C ILE A 10 9.47 3.50 2.59
N LEU A 11 9.13 2.51 3.40
CA LEU A 11 9.64 2.36 4.76
C LEU A 11 10.87 1.45 4.71
N CYS A 12 12.00 1.94 5.20
CA CYS A 12 13.30 1.28 5.08
C CYS A 12 13.70 0.68 6.42
N PHE A 13 13.95 -0.63 6.45
CA PHE A 13 14.31 -1.37 7.66
C PHE A 13 15.61 -2.16 7.42
N PRO A 14 16.62 -2.03 8.30
CA PRO A 14 17.77 -2.94 8.26
C PRO A 14 17.34 -4.35 8.67
N LEU A 15 17.98 -5.37 8.11
CA LEU A 15 17.79 -6.77 8.46
C LEU A 15 19.10 -7.40 8.91
N GLU A 16 19.00 -8.48 9.69
CA GLU A 16 20.14 -9.33 10.03
C GLU A 16 20.68 -10.05 8.78
N THR A 17 21.97 -10.39 8.79
CA THR A 17 22.71 -10.90 7.62
C THR A 17 22.15 -12.22 7.08
N ASP A 18 21.52 -13.02 7.93
CA ASP A 18 20.96 -14.34 7.68
C ASP A 18 19.43 -14.40 7.81
N ALA A 19 18.78 -13.23 7.78
CA ALA A 19 17.33 -13.15 7.88
C ALA A 19 16.63 -13.93 6.74
N ASP A 20 15.69 -14.81 7.11
CA ASP A 20 14.84 -15.51 6.14
C ASP A 20 13.76 -14.56 5.60
N TYR A 21 13.89 -14.19 4.33
CA TYR A 21 12.97 -13.28 3.66
C TYR A 21 11.55 -13.85 3.56
N HIS A 22 11.41 -15.15 3.37
CA HIS A 22 10.10 -15.79 3.30
C HIS A 22 9.41 -15.78 4.67
N GLU A 23 10.15 -16.11 5.74
CA GLU A 23 9.62 -16.05 7.10
C GLU A 23 9.20 -14.63 7.48
N LEU A 24 10.03 -13.63 7.17
CA LEU A 24 9.70 -12.22 7.39
C LEU A 24 8.46 -11.78 6.61
N TYR A 25 8.37 -12.17 5.33
CA TYR A 25 7.20 -11.88 4.52
C TYR A 25 5.93 -12.51 5.11
N GLU A 26 5.97 -13.76 5.56
CA GLU A 26 4.81 -14.41 6.19
C GLU A 26 4.40 -13.71 7.50
N LYS A 27 5.36 -13.28 8.33
CA LYS A 27 5.07 -12.47 9.52
C LYS A 27 4.37 -11.15 9.16
N LEU A 28 4.86 -10.44 8.14
CA LEU A 28 4.23 -9.21 7.64
C LEU A 28 2.83 -9.48 7.10
N ARG A 29 2.63 -10.58 6.37
CA ARG A 29 1.33 -10.98 5.81
C ARG A 29 0.32 -11.27 6.92
N ILE A 30 0.74 -11.96 7.98
CA ILE A 30 -0.10 -12.21 9.17
C ILE A 30 -0.44 -10.89 9.87
N GLY A 31 0.55 -10.01 10.09
CA GLY A 31 0.33 -8.70 10.67
C GLY A 31 -0.69 -7.86 9.88
N LEU A 32 -0.55 -7.84 8.55
CA LEU A 32 -1.49 -7.17 7.65
C LEU A 32 -2.90 -7.77 7.74
N ALA A 33 -3.03 -9.09 7.83
CA ALA A 33 -4.33 -9.74 8.02
C ALA A 33 -5.00 -9.30 9.34
N HIS A 34 -4.24 -9.14 10.42
CA HIS A 34 -4.75 -8.58 11.67
C HIS A 34 -5.16 -7.11 11.53
N THR A 35 -4.38 -6.29 10.82
CA THR A 35 -4.74 -4.90 10.55
C THR A 35 -6.05 -4.80 9.76
N ILE A 36 -6.24 -5.63 8.73
CA ILE A 36 -7.47 -5.68 7.93
C ILE A 36 -8.65 -6.12 8.80
N ARG A 37 -8.46 -7.11 9.66
CA ARG A 37 -9.52 -7.54 10.59
C ARG A 37 -10.00 -6.39 11.49
N SER A 38 -9.08 -5.53 11.93
CA SER A 38 -9.41 -4.36 12.75
C SER A 38 -9.95 -3.18 11.94
N ILE A 39 -9.57 -3.06 10.68
CA ILE A 39 -9.93 -1.94 9.79
C ILE A 39 -10.32 -2.49 8.40
N PRO A 40 -11.50 -3.12 8.25
CA PRO A 40 -11.85 -3.90 7.06
C PRO A 40 -11.80 -3.12 5.74
N TRP A 41 -12.19 -1.85 5.77
CA TRP A 41 -12.29 -1.00 4.58
C TRP A 41 -10.95 -0.80 3.86
N ILE A 42 -9.79 -1.01 4.51
CA ILE A 42 -8.47 -0.88 3.86
C ILE A 42 -8.22 -1.93 2.79
N ALA A 43 -8.89 -3.09 2.89
CA ALA A 43 -8.81 -4.15 1.88
C ALA A 43 -9.73 -3.88 0.69
N GLY A 44 -10.67 -2.94 0.82
CA GLY A 44 -11.69 -2.66 -0.18
C GLY A 44 -11.16 -2.01 -1.46
N VAL A 45 -12.10 -1.73 -2.36
CA VAL A 45 -11.85 -1.08 -3.65
C VAL A 45 -12.67 0.20 -3.76
N ILE A 46 -12.12 1.21 -4.43
CA ILE A 46 -12.85 2.41 -4.79
C ILE A 46 -13.78 2.08 -5.95
N GLY A 47 -15.08 2.29 -5.73
CA GLY A 47 -16.14 2.07 -6.71
C GLY A 47 -17.11 3.25 -6.76
N PRO A 48 -18.03 3.27 -7.75
CA PRO A 48 -19.12 4.23 -7.76
C PRO A 48 -19.98 4.06 -6.50
N GLU A 49 -20.49 5.16 -5.97
CA GLU A 49 -21.44 5.14 -4.86
C GLU A 49 -22.76 4.47 -5.29
N GLU A 50 -23.28 3.59 -4.45
CA GLU A 50 -24.52 2.87 -4.73
C GLU A 50 -25.71 3.84 -4.82
N GLY A 51 -26.56 3.66 -5.84
CA GLY A 51 -27.72 4.53 -6.06
C GLY A 51 -27.39 5.92 -6.63
N SER A 52 -26.12 6.21 -6.92
CA SER A 52 -25.70 7.46 -7.56
C SER A 52 -25.69 7.33 -9.09
N GLU A 53 -26.18 8.35 -9.80
CA GLU A 53 -25.95 8.43 -11.24
C GLU A 53 -24.45 8.57 -11.53
N ILE A 54 -23.97 7.89 -12.57
CA ILE A 54 -22.56 7.94 -13.00
C ILE A 54 -22.10 9.38 -13.27
N SER A 55 -23.01 10.25 -13.72
CA SER A 55 -22.81 11.69 -13.95
C SER A 55 -22.37 12.45 -12.69
N ASN A 56 -22.76 11.99 -11.50
CA ASN A 56 -22.50 12.67 -10.23
C ASN A 56 -21.08 12.42 -9.71
N ASN A 57 -20.31 11.49 -10.30
CA ASN A 57 -18.95 11.12 -9.90
C ASN A 57 -18.78 10.85 -8.39
N ARG A 58 -19.83 10.39 -7.70
CA ARG A 58 -19.74 10.00 -6.29
C ARG A 58 -19.14 8.60 -6.19
N ILE A 59 -18.27 8.41 -5.21
CA ILE A 59 -17.52 7.17 -4.99
C ILE A 59 -17.69 6.69 -3.57
N GLN A 60 -17.55 5.39 -3.37
CA GLN A 60 -17.53 4.75 -2.07
C GLN A 60 -16.42 3.69 -2.00
N ILE A 61 -16.04 3.33 -0.79
CA ILE A 61 -15.22 2.14 -0.55
C ILE A 61 -16.18 0.95 -0.52
N VAL A 62 -16.03 0.06 -1.49
CA VAL A 62 -16.73 -1.22 -1.51
C VAL A 62 -15.83 -2.23 -0.81
N GLU A 63 -16.31 -2.79 0.29
CA GLU A 63 -15.61 -3.88 0.97
C GLU A 63 -15.47 -5.07 0.01
N SER A 64 -14.22 -5.44 -0.28
CA SER A 64 -13.91 -6.59 -1.12
C SER A 64 -12.51 -7.08 -0.78
N ILE A 65 -12.36 -8.38 -0.51
CA ILE A 65 -11.03 -8.98 -0.28
C ILE A 65 -10.20 -8.96 -1.58
N SER A 66 -10.85 -8.82 -2.75
CA SER A 66 -10.17 -8.78 -4.05
C SER A 66 -9.26 -7.54 -4.23
N GLY A 67 -9.40 -6.52 -3.38
CA GLY A 67 -8.52 -5.35 -3.40
C GLY A 67 -7.16 -5.60 -2.74
N LEU A 68 -7.04 -6.64 -1.91
CA LEU A 68 -5.81 -6.90 -1.17
C LEU A 68 -4.75 -7.52 -2.06
N SER A 69 -3.65 -6.80 -2.25
CA SER A 69 -2.45 -7.33 -2.87
C SER A 69 -1.24 -6.95 -2.02
N PHE A 70 -0.60 -7.98 -1.48
CA PHE A 70 0.67 -7.89 -0.79
C PHE A 70 1.57 -8.99 -1.36
N CYS A 71 2.61 -8.58 -2.08
CA CYS A 71 3.62 -9.49 -2.62
C CYS A 71 4.98 -9.15 -2.02
N TYR A 72 5.93 -10.07 -2.15
CA TYR A 72 7.32 -9.75 -1.95
C TYR A 72 8.11 -9.90 -3.24
N ARG A 73 9.22 -9.18 -3.31
CA ARG A 73 10.20 -9.27 -4.38
C ARG A 73 11.60 -9.33 -3.78
N ASP A 74 12.39 -10.27 -4.26
CA ASP A 74 13.84 -10.29 -4.00
C ASP A 74 14.52 -9.39 -5.03
N LEU A 75 15.20 -8.34 -4.55
CA LEU A 75 15.95 -7.36 -5.33
C LEU A 75 17.43 -7.36 -4.96
N THR A 76 17.93 -8.41 -4.30
CA THR A 76 19.34 -8.51 -3.88
C THR A 76 20.34 -8.40 -5.04
N ASP A 77 19.95 -8.88 -6.24
CA ASP A 77 20.76 -8.79 -7.47
C ASP A 77 20.46 -7.55 -8.33
N VAL A 78 19.46 -6.75 -7.94
CA VAL A 78 18.97 -5.60 -8.74
C VAL A 78 19.36 -4.27 -8.08
N LEU A 79 19.19 -4.17 -6.76
CA LEU A 79 19.44 -2.96 -6.00
C LEU A 79 20.71 -3.05 -5.14
N PRO A 80 21.35 -1.91 -4.83
CA PRO A 80 22.45 -1.88 -3.88
C PRO A 80 22.04 -2.44 -2.50
N PRO A 81 23.01 -2.95 -1.71
CA PRO A 81 22.80 -3.32 -0.32
C PRO A 81 22.19 -2.19 0.51
N TYR A 82 21.48 -2.54 1.57
CA TYR A 82 20.80 -1.59 2.44
C TYR A 82 21.73 -0.52 3.01
N GLU A 83 22.93 -0.91 3.47
CA GLU A 83 23.90 0.04 4.03
C GLU A 83 24.41 1.04 2.99
N ASP A 84 24.53 0.64 1.72
CA ASP A 84 24.89 1.56 0.64
C ASP A 84 23.75 2.54 0.39
N LEU A 85 22.50 2.07 0.33
CA LEU A 85 21.32 2.93 0.18
C LEU A 85 21.23 3.93 1.33
N LYS A 86 21.43 3.48 2.57
CA LYS A 86 21.39 4.30 3.78
C LYS A 86 22.50 5.35 3.80
N THR A 87 23.74 4.96 3.49
CA THR A 87 24.89 5.87 3.44
C THR A 87 24.69 6.98 2.41
N ASN A 88 23.99 6.68 1.32
CA ASN A 88 23.65 7.64 0.27
C ASN A 88 22.30 8.35 0.50
N GLY A 89 21.66 8.17 1.66
CA GLY A 89 20.42 8.86 2.02
C GLY A 89 19.17 8.42 1.25
N PHE A 90 19.11 7.16 0.81
CA PHE A 90 17.98 6.57 0.06
C PHE A 90 17.60 7.38 -1.19
N PRO A 91 18.52 7.52 -2.16
CA PRO A 91 18.32 8.40 -3.30
C PRO A 91 17.11 7.96 -4.14
N LEU A 92 16.20 8.89 -4.43
CA LEU A 92 14.97 8.62 -5.19
C LEU A 92 15.22 7.99 -6.57
N SER A 93 16.36 8.29 -7.21
CA SER A 93 16.75 7.68 -8.48
C SER A 93 16.99 6.17 -8.41
N ARG A 94 17.26 5.64 -7.21
CA ARG A 94 17.40 4.20 -6.92
C ARG A 94 16.11 3.57 -6.40
N LEU A 95 15.10 4.38 -6.10
CA LEU A 95 13.81 3.95 -5.58
C LEU A 95 12.73 4.11 -6.65
N SER A 96 12.98 3.53 -7.83
CA SER A 96 12.06 3.66 -8.96
C SER A 96 10.71 2.99 -8.65
N THR A 97 9.62 3.62 -9.10
CA THR A 97 8.27 3.08 -8.86
C THR A 97 8.04 1.78 -9.64
N ASP A 98 8.75 1.58 -10.75
CA ASP A 98 8.63 0.37 -11.58
C ASP A 98 9.23 -0.88 -10.89
N GLU A 99 10.26 -0.68 -10.07
CA GLU A 99 10.91 -1.78 -9.35
C GLU A 99 10.28 -2.02 -7.96
N LEU A 100 9.96 -0.95 -7.24
CA LEU A 100 9.54 -1.00 -5.83
C LEU A 100 8.03 -0.87 -5.61
N GLY A 101 7.28 -0.41 -6.61
CA GLY A 101 5.87 -0.10 -6.48
C GLY A 101 4.97 -1.31 -6.74
N PRO A 102 3.98 -1.61 -5.87
CA PRO A 102 2.93 -2.60 -6.16
C PRO A 102 1.92 -2.13 -7.22
N ILE A 103 2.02 -0.86 -7.66
CA ILE A 103 1.08 -0.21 -8.57
C ILE A 103 1.86 0.73 -9.48
N GLY A 104 1.58 0.64 -10.78
CA GLY A 104 2.00 1.64 -11.75
C GLY A 104 1.48 3.03 -11.41
N VAL A 105 1.98 4.04 -12.14
CA VAL A 105 1.63 5.45 -11.90
C VAL A 105 0.12 5.69 -12.08
N MET A 106 -0.51 4.98 -13.01
CA MET A 106 -1.94 5.04 -13.30
C MET A 106 -2.70 3.86 -12.69
N ALA A 107 -3.76 4.13 -11.91
CA ALA A 107 -4.58 3.08 -11.33
C ALA A 107 -5.61 2.53 -12.35
N GLU A 108 -5.41 1.30 -12.80
CA GLU A 108 -6.42 0.54 -13.55
C GLU A 108 -7.47 -0.06 -12.59
N PRO A 109 -8.75 -0.18 -13.00
CA PRO A 109 -9.74 -0.93 -12.23
C PRO A 109 -9.36 -2.42 -12.12
N PRO A 110 -9.61 -3.08 -10.97
CA PRO A 110 -10.14 -2.52 -9.74
C PRO A 110 -9.12 -1.59 -9.04
N GLN A 111 -9.61 -0.52 -8.40
CA GLN A 111 -8.77 0.47 -7.71
C GLN A 111 -8.75 0.18 -6.20
N PRO A 112 -7.83 -0.66 -5.70
CA PRO A 112 -7.79 -0.97 -4.27
C PRO A 112 -7.46 0.25 -3.43
N VAL A 113 -8.04 0.31 -2.24
CA VAL A 113 -7.75 1.35 -1.24
C VAL A 113 -6.27 1.35 -0.87
N MET A 114 -5.68 0.16 -0.69
CA MET A 114 -4.27 -0.01 -0.37
C MET A 114 -3.64 -1.13 -1.19
N LYS A 115 -2.39 -0.96 -1.61
CA LYS A 115 -1.49 -2.08 -1.93
C LYS A 115 -0.16 -1.92 -1.22
N ALA A 116 0.48 -3.04 -0.94
CA ALA A 116 1.82 -3.06 -0.35
C ALA A 116 2.73 -4.03 -1.09
N GLN A 117 4.04 -3.81 -1.02
CA GLN A 117 5.06 -4.71 -1.55
C GLN A 117 6.25 -4.73 -0.60
N ALA A 118 6.67 -5.92 -0.19
CA ALA A 118 7.92 -6.12 0.55
C ALA A 118 9.07 -6.30 -0.45
N ASN A 119 10.02 -5.38 -0.49
CA ASN A 119 11.17 -5.48 -1.39
C ASN A 119 12.42 -5.79 -0.57
N PHE A 120 12.98 -6.98 -0.73
CA PHE A 120 14.18 -7.38 -0.01
C PHE A 120 15.42 -6.98 -0.79
N VAL A 121 16.37 -6.37 -0.09
CA VAL A 121 17.72 -6.06 -0.58
C VAL A 121 18.72 -6.69 0.38
N LYS A 122 19.99 -6.79 -0.02
CA LYS A 122 21.00 -7.37 0.85
C LYS A 122 21.10 -6.58 2.16
N GLY A 123 20.77 -7.22 3.28
CA GLY A 123 20.77 -6.62 4.62
C GLY A 123 19.60 -5.68 4.91
N GLY A 124 18.50 -5.70 4.14
CA GLY A 124 17.37 -4.80 4.40
C GLY A 124 16.05 -5.14 3.72
N LEU A 125 15.00 -4.46 4.18
CA LEU A 125 13.65 -4.48 3.64
C LEU A 125 13.21 -3.05 3.29
N LEU A 126 12.73 -2.86 2.07
CA LEU A 126 12.07 -1.65 1.61
C LEU A 126 10.57 -1.95 1.43
N LEU A 127 9.77 -1.61 2.44
CA LEU A 127 8.33 -1.83 2.43
C LEU A 127 7.63 -0.67 1.74
N SER A 128 7.12 -0.93 0.54
CA SER A 128 6.40 0.05 -0.28
C SER A 128 4.90 -0.05 0.00
N VAL A 129 4.25 1.06 0.35
CA VAL A 129 2.81 1.14 0.63
C VAL A 129 2.19 2.25 -0.20
N GLY A 130 1.18 1.91 -1.00
CA GLY A 130 0.39 2.85 -1.78
C GLY A 130 -1.05 2.92 -1.27
N ILE A 131 -1.53 4.11 -0.96
CA ILE A 131 -2.92 4.35 -0.54
C ILE A 131 -3.62 5.27 -1.55
N HIS A 132 -4.84 4.91 -1.95
CA HIS A 132 -5.62 5.67 -2.91
C HIS A 132 -5.96 7.05 -2.33
N HIS A 133 -5.75 8.14 -3.07
CA HIS A 133 -5.94 9.50 -2.53
C HIS A 133 -7.35 9.73 -1.97
N ALA A 134 -8.37 9.21 -2.65
CA ALA A 134 -9.77 9.40 -2.24
C ALA A 134 -10.09 8.81 -0.86
N SER A 135 -9.42 7.73 -0.43
CA SER A 135 -9.67 7.12 0.87
C SER A 135 -8.98 7.87 2.02
N GLN A 136 -7.98 8.70 1.70
CA GLN A 136 -7.29 9.53 2.69
C GLN A 136 -8.14 10.73 3.12
N GLN A 137 -8.99 11.23 2.22
CA GLN A 137 -9.94 12.30 2.52
C GLN A 137 -11.12 11.80 3.38
N SER A 138 -11.62 10.58 3.11
CA SER A 138 -12.79 10.02 3.79
C SER A 138 -12.54 9.54 5.22
N ALA A 139 -11.28 9.31 5.63
CA ALA A 139 -10.95 8.92 7.01
C ALA A 139 -11.11 10.06 8.04
N PHE A 140 -11.28 11.31 7.59
CA PHE A 140 -11.46 12.48 8.47
C PHE A 140 -12.92 12.96 8.60
N ASP A 141 -13.87 12.42 7.83
CA ASP A 141 -15.30 12.77 7.96
C ASP A 141 -16.03 11.70 8.78
N ASN A 142 -15.59 11.53 10.04
CA ASN A 142 -16.29 10.70 11.01
C ASN A 142 -17.49 11.51 11.52
N ARG A 143 -18.58 11.54 10.75
CA ARG A 143 -19.85 12.12 11.22
C ARG A 143 -20.29 11.35 12.47
N SER A 144 -20.25 12.05 13.60
CA SER A 144 -20.79 11.59 14.86
C SER A 144 -22.26 11.18 14.67
N PRO A 145 -22.74 10.07 15.26
CA PRO A 145 -24.16 9.77 15.26
C PRO A 145 -24.88 10.88 16.02
N GLN A 146 -25.68 11.67 15.32
CA GLN A 146 -26.68 12.50 15.98
C GLN A 146 -27.72 11.56 16.56
N PHE A 147 -27.71 11.39 17.88
CA PHE A 147 -28.84 10.84 18.60
C PHE A 147 -29.97 11.87 18.51
N GLU A 148 -31.05 11.53 17.81
CA GLU A 148 -32.32 12.24 17.92
C GLU A 148 -32.94 11.94 19.30
N ALA A 149 -33.37 13.00 19.97
CA ALA A 149 -34.08 12.99 21.25
C ALA A 149 -35.59 13.12 21.03
#